data_AF-A0A7W6R2P3-F1
#
_entry.id   AF-A0A7W6R2P3-F1
#
_cell.length_a   1.000
_cell.length_b   1.000
_cell.length_c   1.000
_cell.angle_alpha   90.00
_cell.angle_beta   90.00
_cell.angle_gamma   90.00
#
_symmetry.space_group_name_H-M   'P 1'
#
loop_
_entity.id
_entity.type
_entity.pdbx_description
1 polymer ?
#
loop_
_entity_poly.entity_id
_entity_poly.type
_entity_poly.pdbx_seq_one_letter_code
_entity_poly.pdbx_strand_id
1 'polypeptide(L)'
;MTHEPHPGAGAERGIMVVVVGPSGAGKDTLMNLAAKRFSGRDNVHFIRRVITRHRDAGGENHLSVSLEGFAAMEQSGSFAVWWEAHGLKYGIPAEVSVALSKGHVVVANGSRSALHRFQAAFPRLKVINVTARPEVLAGRLEARGRETHEDIMARLARGPLTVRGDYDVTELDNSGSLEEAEQKMIAILDGLLAQVR
;
A
#
# COMPACT_ATOMS: atom_id res chain seq x y z
N MET A 1 14.64 21.26 -3.04
CA MET A 1 13.37 21.73 -2.47
C MET A 1 12.58 20.49 -2.12
N THR A 2 12.35 20.24 -0.83
CA THR A 2 11.53 19.12 -0.38
C THR A 2 10.08 19.48 -0.63
N HIS A 3 9.43 18.82 -1.61
CA HIS A 3 8.00 18.99 -1.79
C HIS A 3 7.31 18.38 -0.56
N GLU A 4 6.72 19.22 0.28
CA GLU A 4 5.93 18.75 1.41
C GLU A 4 4.68 18.03 0.87
N PRO A 5 4.23 16.96 1.54
CA PRO A 5 2.95 16.35 1.23
C PRO A 5 1.85 17.39 1.34
N HIS A 6 1.00 17.48 0.33
CA HIS A 6 -0.12 18.42 0.31
C HIS A 6 -1.44 17.66 0.37
N PRO A 7 -2.18 17.74 1.49
CA PRO A 7 -3.56 17.28 1.50
C PRO A 7 -4.35 18.12 0.50
N GLY A 8 -4.93 17.50 -0.53
CA GLY A 8 -5.96 18.16 -1.32
C GLY A 8 -7.14 18.54 -0.42
N ALA A 9 -7.72 19.72 -0.64
CA ALA A 9 -8.83 20.24 0.15
C ALA A 9 -9.98 19.21 0.27
N GLY A 10 -10.51 19.01 1.47
CA GLY A 10 -11.61 18.09 1.75
C GLY A 10 -11.20 16.66 2.11
N ALA A 11 -9.91 16.31 2.02
CA ALA A 11 -9.43 14.95 2.30
C ALA A 11 -9.71 14.43 3.73
N GLU A 12 -10.09 15.30 4.66
CA GLU A 12 -10.53 14.94 6.01
C GLU A 12 -11.87 14.18 6.07
N ARG A 13 -12.66 14.19 4.99
CA ARG A 13 -13.96 13.49 4.92
C ARG A 13 -13.79 11.99 4.70
N GLY A 14 -12.85 11.59 3.86
CA GLY A 14 -12.56 10.20 3.52
C GLY A 14 -11.52 9.57 4.43
N ILE A 15 -11.17 8.32 4.14
CA ILE A 15 -10.11 7.59 4.87
C ILE A 15 -9.10 7.06 3.86
N MET A 16 -7.83 7.42 4.06
CA MET A 16 -6.71 6.78 3.37
C MET A 16 -6.33 5.50 4.11
N VAL A 17 -6.38 4.37 3.42
CA VAL A 17 -5.99 3.05 3.90
C VAL A 17 -4.67 2.66 3.23
N VAL A 18 -3.62 2.53 4.03
CA VAL A 18 -2.29 2.16 3.53
C VAL A 18 -1.98 0.73 3.96
N VAL A 19 -1.87 -0.15 2.97
CA VAL A 19 -1.53 -1.56 3.18
C VAL A 19 -0.01 -1.71 3.14
N VAL A 20 0.57 -2.11 4.26
CA VAL A 20 2.02 -2.32 4.43
C VAL A 20 2.31 -3.76 4.84
N GLY A 21 3.58 -4.15 4.81
CA GLY A 21 3.99 -5.53 5.15
C GLY A 21 5.20 -5.99 4.33
N PRO A 22 5.86 -7.09 4.72
CA PRO A 22 7.04 -7.59 4.02
C PRO A 22 6.73 -8.05 2.59
N SER A 23 7.79 -8.19 1.77
CA SER A 23 7.67 -8.89 0.49
C SER A 23 7.23 -10.33 0.74
N GLY A 24 6.33 -10.87 -0.09
CA GLY A 24 5.75 -12.21 0.08
C GLY A 24 4.55 -12.27 1.03
N ALA A 25 4.20 -11.20 1.75
CA ALA A 25 3.04 -11.18 2.65
C ALA A 25 1.68 -11.28 1.95
N GLY A 26 1.63 -11.15 0.61
CA GLY A 26 0.40 -11.28 -0.17
C GLY A 26 -0.43 -10.00 -0.29
N LYS A 27 0.13 -8.82 0.02
CA LYS A 27 -0.56 -7.51 -0.05
C LYS A 27 -1.32 -7.30 -1.36
N ASP A 28 -0.62 -7.41 -2.50
CA ASP A 28 -1.23 -7.18 -3.82
C ASP A 28 -2.33 -8.21 -4.12
N THR A 29 -2.13 -9.46 -3.72
CA THR A 29 -3.15 -10.51 -3.87
C THR A 29 -4.41 -10.17 -3.07
N LEU A 30 -4.27 -9.84 -1.79
CA LEU A 30 -5.40 -9.47 -0.93
C LEU A 30 -6.10 -8.21 -1.42
N MET A 31 -5.35 -7.19 -1.82
CA MET A 31 -5.91 -5.96 -2.38
C MET A 31 -6.68 -6.22 -3.68
N ASN A 32 -6.18 -7.09 -4.57
CA ASN A 32 -6.88 -7.45 -5.80
C ASN A 32 -8.16 -8.24 -5.53
N LEU A 33 -8.14 -9.14 -4.54
CA LEU A 33 -9.33 -9.89 -4.11
C LEU A 33 -10.39 -8.95 -3.52
N ALA A 34 -9.99 -8.08 -2.59
CA ALA A 34 -10.87 -7.06 -2.05
C ALA A 34 -11.42 -6.13 -3.16
N ALA A 35 -10.59 -5.70 -4.11
CA ALA A 35 -11.03 -4.88 -5.23
C ALA A 35 -12.11 -5.57 -6.08
N LYS A 36 -12.00 -6.88 -6.31
CA LYS A 36 -13.07 -7.66 -6.98
C LYS A 36 -14.35 -7.68 -6.14
N ARG A 37 -14.24 -7.89 -4.82
CA ARG A 37 -15.39 -7.92 -3.91
C ARG A 37 -16.15 -6.60 -3.86
N PHE A 38 -15.44 -5.48 -3.94
CA PHE A 38 -15.99 -4.13 -3.95
C PHE A 38 -16.24 -3.58 -5.36
N SER A 39 -16.13 -4.40 -6.40
CA SER A 39 -16.48 -3.99 -7.75
C SER A 39 -17.93 -3.50 -7.82
N GLY A 40 -18.15 -2.33 -8.42
CA GLY A 40 -19.44 -1.66 -8.47
C GLY A 40 -19.79 -0.79 -7.26
N ARG A 41 -18.90 -0.65 -6.26
CA ARG A 41 -19.05 0.39 -5.22
C ARG A 41 -18.24 1.63 -5.57
N ASP A 42 -18.92 2.77 -5.68
CA ASP A 42 -18.28 4.05 -6.04
C ASP A 42 -17.55 4.74 -4.88
N ASN A 43 -17.71 4.23 -3.65
CA ASN A 43 -17.15 4.82 -2.42
C ASN A 43 -15.90 4.09 -1.89
N VAL A 44 -15.34 3.14 -2.64
CA VAL A 44 -14.07 2.47 -2.34
C VAL A 44 -13.17 2.49 -3.56
N HIS A 45 -11.94 2.97 -3.41
CA HIS A 45 -11.00 3.16 -4.52
C HIS A 45 -9.71 2.42 -4.25
N PHE A 46 -9.32 1.47 -5.12
CA PHE A 46 -8.03 0.79 -5.03
C PHE A 46 -7.04 1.46 -5.98
N ILE A 47 -6.02 2.10 -5.43
CA ILE A 47 -5.12 2.99 -6.17
C ILE A 47 -3.95 2.24 -6.76
N ARG A 48 -3.72 2.49 -8.05
CA ARG A 48 -2.50 2.09 -8.74
C ARG A 48 -1.40 3.07 -8.41
N ARG A 49 -0.30 2.56 -7.86
CA ARG A 49 0.90 3.37 -7.62
C ARG A 49 1.61 3.71 -8.93
N VAL A 50 2.29 4.85 -8.94
CA VAL A 50 3.28 5.18 -9.97
C VAL A 50 4.64 4.69 -9.50
N ILE A 51 5.35 3.93 -10.32
CA ILE A 51 6.62 3.30 -9.94
C ILE A 51 7.62 3.42 -11.10
N THR A 52 8.89 3.62 -10.78
CA THR A 52 9.99 3.65 -11.78
C THR A 52 10.42 2.25 -12.25
N ARG A 53 9.64 1.22 -11.92
CA ARG A 53 9.88 -0.17 -12.33
C ARG A 53 9.36 -0.36 -13.73
N HIS A 54 10.12 -1.05 -14.58
CA HIS A 54 9.68 -1.41 -15.91
C HIS A 54 8.40 -2.25 -15.89
N ARG A 55 7.44 -1.93 -16.76
CA ARG A 55 6.14 -2.60 -16.86
C ARG A 55 6.25 -4.13 -17.00
N ASP A 56 7.25 -4.59 -17.75
CA ASP A 56 7.46 -6.01 -18.06
C ASP A 56 8.15 -6.80 -16.94
N ALA A 57 8.56 -6.14 -15.83
CA ALA A 57 9.17 -6.83 -14.70
C ALA A 57 8.18 -7.72 -13.89
N GLY A 58 6.90 -7.66 -14.24
CA GLY A 58 5.80 -8.42 -13.63
C GLY A 58 5.51 -8.05 -12.17
N GLY A 59 4.42 -8.60 -11.64
CA GLY A 59 4.19 -8.72 -10.19
C GLY A 59 3.31 -7.68 -9.49
N GLU A 60 2.86 -6.59 -10.14
CA GLU A 60 1.94 -5.62 -9.53
C GLU A 60 1.16 -4.80 -10.58
N ASN A 61 -0.11 -4.48 -10.30
CA ASN A 61 -0.89 -3.53 -11.09
C ASN A 61 -0.49 -2.07 -10.76
N HIS A 62 0.55 -1.58 -11.43
CA HIS A 62 1.13 -0.23 -11.23
C HIS A 62 1.17 0.57 -12.54
N LEU A 63 1.44 1.87 -12.43
CA LEU A 63 1.77 2.77 -13.54
C LEU A 63 3.30 2.89 -13.61
N SER A 64 3.89 2.33 -14.66
CA SER A 64 5.33 2.38 -14.93
C SER A 64 5.70 3.73 -15.55
N VAL A 65 6.73 4.39 -15.03
CA VAL A 65 7.32 5.62 -15.59
C VAL A 65 8.84 5.55 -15.61
N SER A 66 9.50 6.36 -16.44
CA SER A 66 10.96 6.52 -16.37
C SER A 66 11.36 7.31 -15.12
N LEU A 67 12.65 7.30 -14.78
CA LEU A 67 13.18 8.16 -13.71
C LEU A 67 12.95 9.65 -13.99
N GLU A 68 13.18 10.07 -15.24
CA GLU A 68 12.93 11.45 -15.69
C GLU A 68 11.45 11.80 -15.61
N GLY A 69 10.56 10.89 -16.04
CA GLY A 69 9.11 11.08 -15.94
C GLY A 69 8.64 11.19 -14.49
N PHE A 70 9.17 10.36 -13.60
CA PHE A 70 8.88 10.46 -12.16
C PHE A 70 9.34 11.80 -11.59
N ALA A 71 10.55 12.25 -11.93
CA ALA A 71 11.08 13.54 -11.48
C ALA A 71 10.23 14.72 -11.98
N ALA A 72 9.74 14.66 -13.22
CA ALA A 72 8.82 15.66 -13.74
C ALA A 72 7.49 15.68 -12.96
N MET A 73 6.92 14.52 -12.68
CA MET A 73 5.69 14.38 -11.88
C MET A 73 5.86 14.88 -10.44
N GLU A 74 7.03 14.65 -9.84
CA GLU A 74 7.38 15.18 -8.53
C GLU A 74 7.40 16.72 -8.55
N GLN A 75 8.08 17.31 -9.55
CA GLN A 75 8.19 18.76 -9.70
C GLN A 75 6.85 19.44 -9.98
N SER A 76 5.93 18.75 -10.67
CA SER A 76 4.59 19.28 -10.98
C SER A 76 3.56 19.03 -9.86
N GLY A 77 3.94 18.45 -8.72
CA GLY A 77 3.02 18.17 -7.63
C GLY A 77 2.01 17.06 -7.93
N SER A 78 2.33 16.14 -8.84
CA SER A 78 1.42 15.05 -9.25
C SER A 78 1.31 13.92 -8.22
N PHE A 79 2.02 13.99 -7.09
CA PHE A 79 1.96 13.00 -6.02
C PHE A 79 1.49 13.62 -4.71
N ALA A 80 0.53 12.96 -4.05
CA ALA A 80 0.19 13.24 -2.66
C ALA A 80 1.30 12.75 -1.72
N VAL A 81 1.86 11.58 -2.02
CA VAL A 81 2.97 10.97 -1.27
C VAL A 81 3.89 10.27 -2.25
N TRP A 82 5.21 10.43 -2.07
CA TRP A 82 6.19 9.63 -2.77
C TRP A 82 7.35 9.23 -1.84
N TRP A 83 8.04 8.14 -2.19
CA TRP A 83 9.19 7.63 -1.47
C TRP A 83 10.11 6.81 -2.38
N GLU A 84 11.30 6.51 -1.86
CA GLU A 84 12.27 5.62 -2.52
C GLU A 84 12.45 4.34 -1.69
N ALA A 85 12.55 3.21 -2.37
CA ALA A 85 12.86 1.92 -1.74
C ALA A 85 13.48 0.97 -2.77
N HIS A 86 14.50 0.20 -2.37
CA HIS A 86 15.12 -0.82 -3.22
C HIS A 86 15.56 -0.29 -4.61
N GLY A 87 16.09 0.94 -4.67
CA GLY A 87 16.53 1.57 -5.93
C GLY A 87 15.40 2.01 -6.87
N LEU A 88 14.14 1.98 -6.40
CA LEU A 88 12.97 2.41 -7.14
C LEU A 88 12.30 3.59 -6.45
N LYS A 89 11.59 4.41 -7.22
CA LYS A 89 10.70 5.45 -6.72
C LYS A 89 9.24 5.00 -6.83
N TYR A 90 8.45 5.43 -5.87
CA TYR A 90 7.04 5.11 -5.72
C TYR A 90 6.25 6.37 -5.43
N GLY A 91 5.09 6.51 -6.05
CA GLY A 91 4.20 7.66 -5.89
C GLY A 91 2.74 7.23 -5.76
N ILE A 92 2.02 7.88 -4.85
CA ILE A 92 0.55 7.89 -4.80
C ILE A 92 0.09 9.16 -5.53
N PRO A 93 -0.70 9.04 -6.60
CA PRO A 93 -1.17 10.20 -7.35
C PRO A 93 -1.92 11.21 -6.48
N ALA A 94 -1.78 12.50 -6.76
CA ALA A 94 -2.48 13.55 -6.04
C ALA A 94 -4.01 13.47 -6.22
N GLU A 95 -4.49 12.86 -7.32
CA GLU A 95 -5.93 12.73 -7.61
C GLU A 95 -6.70 11.92 -6.55
N VAL A 96 -6.02 11.14 -5.69
CA VAL A 96 -6.67 10.41 -4.59
C VAL A 96 -7.45 11.35 -3.66
N SER A 97 -7.02 12.60 -3.53
CA SER A 97 -7.71 13.61 -2.72
C SER A 97 -9.13 13.91 -3.23
N VAL A 98 -9.42 13.69 -4.51
CA VAL A 98 -10.77 13.86 -5.08
C VAL A 98 -11.73 12.80 -4.55
N ALA A 99 -11.28 11.56 -4.37
CA ALA A 99 -12.11 10.52 -3.77
C ALA A 99 -12.24 10.74 -2.25
N LEU A 100 -11.15 11.11 -1.58
CA LEU A 100 -11.17 11.42 -0.15
C LEU A 100 -12.11 12.59 0.16
N SER A 101 -12.15 13.64 -0.66
CA SER A 101 -13.04 14.78 -0.45
C SER A 101 -14.53 14.45 -0.59
N LYS A 102 -14.86 13.34 -1.24
CA LYS A 102 -16.22 12.81 -1.33
C LYS A 102 -16.59 11.90 -0.15
N GLY A 103 -15.72 11.76 0.85
CA GLY A 103 -15.93 10.83 1.95
C GLY A 103 -15.69 9.37 1.56
N HIS A 104 -14.89 9.10 0.53
CA HIS A 104 -14.65 7.73 0.10
C HIS A 104 -13.48 7.09 0.88
N VAL A 105 -13.45 5.77 0.91
CA VAL A 105 -12.29 4.99 1.37
C VAL A 105 -11.35 4.79 0.19
N VAL A 106 -10.08 5.17 0.35
CA VAL A 106 -9.05 5.00 -0.66
C VAL A 106 -7.99 4.03 -0.15
N VAL A 107 -7.71 2.96 -0.89
CA VAL A 107 -6.78 1.89 -0.50
C VAL A 107 -5.55 1.91 -1.39
N ALA A 108 -4.37 2.02 -0.80
CA ALA A 108 -3.09 2.02 -1.51
C ALA A 108 -2.09 1.06 -0.87
N ASN A 109 -1.29 0.39 -1.70
CA ASN A 109 -0.13 -0.37 -1.21
C ASN A 109 0.97 0.64 -0.83
N GLY A 110 1.52 0.57 0.38
CA GLY A 110 2.50 1.53 0.87
C GLY A 110 3.80 0.89 1.36
N SER A 111 4.64 1.71 1.99
CA SER A 111 5.84 1.27 2.71
C SER A 111 5.79 1.74 4.15
N ARG A 112 6.22 0.90 5.09
CA ARG A 112 6.39 1.27 6.50
C ARG A 112 7.34 2.46 6.66
N SER A 113 8.40 2.54 5.85
CA SER A 113 9.35 3.66 5.89
C SER A 113 8.72 4.99 5.47
N ALA A 114 7.61 4.96 4.73
CA ALA A 114 6.95 6.14 4.21
C ALA A 114 5.71 6.56 5.02
N LEU A 115 5.32 5.81 6.07
CA LEU A 115 4.08 6.07 6.82
C LEU A 115 4.00 7.49 7.39
N HIS A 116 5.12 8.06 7.84
CA HIS A 116 5.19 9.45 8.28
C HIS A 116 4.73 10.45 7.20
N ARG A 117 5.03 10.16 5.92
CA ARG A 117 4.58 10.99 4.78
C ARG A 117 3.10 10.83 4.52
N PHE A 118 2.56 9.61 4.66
CA PHE A 118 1.12 9.37 4.59
C PHE A 118 0.37 10.08 5.71
N GLN A 119 0.88 10.04 6.94
CA GLN A 119 0.27 10.72 8.08
C GLN A 119 0.28 12.24 7.92
N ALA A 120 1.37 12.79 7.38
CA ALA A 120 1.44 14.21 7.05
C ALA A 120 0.48 14.62 5.91
N ALA A 121 0.27 13.73 4.93
CA ALA A 121 -0.59 13.99 3.76
C ALA A 121 -2.08 13.78 4.03
N PHE A 122 -2.44 12.88 4.94
CA PHE A 122 -3.83 12.41 5.10
C PHE A 122 -4.25 12.46 6.57
N PRO A 123 -5.15 13.40 6.93
CA PRO A 123 -5.62 13.54 8.32
C PRO A 123 -6.29 12.28 8.90
N ARG A 124 -6.97 11.51 8.06
CA ARG A 124 -7.58 10.22 8.42
C ARG A 124 -6.83 9.09 7.72
N LEU A 125 -5.89 8.50 8.45
CA LEU A 125 -5.04 7.42 7.99
C LEU A 125 -5.34 6.13 8.76
N LYS A 126 -5.65 5.05 8.04
CA LYS A 126 -5.69 3.67 8.55
C LYS A 126 -4.51 2.89 7.97
N VAL A 127 -3.78 2.18 8.80
CA VAL A 127 -2.71 1.28 8.37
C VAL A 127 -3.16 -0.16 8.52
N ILE A 128 -3.07 -0.95 7.45
CA ILE A 128 -3.24 -2.41 7.52
C ILE A 128 -1.85 -3.02 7.37
N ASN A 129 -1.32 -3.60 8.44
CA ASN A 129 -0.04 -4.31 8.41
C ASN A 129 -0.30 -5.79 8.11
N VAL A 130 -0.08 -6.17 6.85
CA VAL A 130 -0.20 -7.56 6.41
C VAL A 130 1.08 -8.29 6.78
N THR A 131 0.95 -9.34 7.59
CA THR A 131 2.05 -10.18 8.06
C THR A 131 1.84 -11.63 7.63
N ALA A 132 2.89 -12.43 7.74
CA ALA A 132 2.81 -13.88 7.69
C ALA A 132 4.01 -14.46 8.44
N ARG A 133 3.90 -15.70 8.92
CA ARG A 133 5.00 -16.40 9.59
C ARG A 133 6.21 -16.50 8.66
N PRO A 134 7.45 -16.39 9.19
CA PRO A 134 8.66 -16.40 8.38
C PRO A 134 8.76 -17.56 7.40
N GLU A 135 8.38 -18.77 7.81
CA GLU A 135 8.40 -19.97 6.98
C GLU A 135 7.41 -19.90 5.80
N VAL A 136 6.26 -19.25 5.99
CA VAL A 136 5.28 -19.01 4.92
C VAL A 136 5.81 -17.97 3.93
N LEU A 137 6.42 -16.90 4.44
CA LEU A 137 7.06 -15.89 3.59
C LEU A 137 8.20 -16.50 2.79
N ALA A 138 9.02 -17.36 3.42
CA ALA A 138 10.12 -18.04 2.77
C ALA A 138 9.65 -18.88 1.60
N GLY A 139 8.70 -19.81 1.82
CA GLY A 139 8.15 -20.65 0.75
C GLY A 139 7.54 -19.85 -0.41
N ARG A 140 6.86 -18.73 -0.11
CA ARG A 140 6.30 -17.83 -1.15
C ARG A 140 7.36 -17.09 -1.96
N LEU A 141 8.51 -16.78 -1.35
CA LEU A 141 9.62 -16.10 -2.00
C LEU A 141 10.45 -17.09 -2.82
N GLU A 142 10.68 -18.29 -2.31
CA GLU A 142 11.34 -19.40 -3.02
C GLU A 142 10.60 -19.77 -4.30
N ALA A 143 9.26 -19.86 -4.24
CA ALA A 143 8.43 -20.14 -5.40
C ALA A 143 8.58 -19.10 -6.54
N ARG A 144 9.16 -17.92 -6.28
CA ARG A 144 9.45 -16.91 -7.31
C ARG A 144 10.80 -17.14 -8.01
N GLY A 145 11.65 -18.01 -7.48
CA GLY A 145 12.89 -18.46 -8.11
C GLY A 145 13.99 -17.42 -8.24
N ARG A 146 14.00 -16.38 -7.40
CA ARG A 146 14.94 -15.23 -7.53
C ARG A 146 16.08 -15.22 -6.51
N GLU A 147 15.96 -15.99 -5.43
CA GLU A 147 16.85 -15.94 -4.26
C GLU A 147 16.96 -17.35 -3.65
N THR A 148 18.05 -17.64 -2.94
CA THR A 148 18.21 -18.90 -2.19
C THR A 148 17.41 -18.88 -0.88
N HIS A 149 17.12 -20.05 -0.30
CA HIS A 149 16.44 -20.15 1.00
C HIS A 149 17.18 -19.35 2.09
N GLU A 150 18.51 -19.48 2.14
CA GLU A 150 19.36 -18.82 3.13
C GLU A 150 19.32 -17.29 2.99
N ASP A 151 19.40 -16.78 1.76
CA ASP A 151 19.28 -15.34 1.47
C ASP A 151 17.91 -14.79 1.89
N ILE A 152 16.85 -15.56 1.61
CA ILE A 152 15.48 -15.21 1.97
C ILE A 152 15.31 -15.13 3.49
N MET A 153 15.76 -16.16 4.22
CA MET A 153 15.65 -16.20 5.68
C MET A 153 16.49 -15.10 6.34
N ALA A 154 17.72 -14.87 5.86
CA ALA A 154 18.56 -13.77 6.32
C ALA A 154 17.91 -12.40 6.06
N ARG A 155 17.20 -12.24 4.93
CA ARG A 155 16.44 -11.02 4.64
C ARG A 155 15.23 -10.86 5.57
N LEU A 156 14.47 -11.93 5.82
CA LEU A 156 13.30 -11.91 6.70
C LEU A 156 13.69 -11.58 8.15
N ALA A 157 14.83 -12.08 8.63
CA ALA A 157 15.34 -11.78 9.97
C ALA A 157 15.76 -10.31 10.18
N ARG A 158 16.18 -9.63 9.10
CA ARG A 158 16.65 -8.22 9.15
C ARG A 158 15.53 -7.19 9.03
N GLY A 159 14.36 -7.58 8.51
CA GLY A 159 13.25 -6.66 8.26
C GLY A 159 12.36 -6.46 9.49
N PRO A 160 12.03 -5.23 9.90
CA PRO A 160 11.03 -5.03 10.95
C PRO A 160 9.70 -5.59 10.46
N LEU A 161 9.06 -6.50 11.22
CA LEU A 161 7.74 -7.04 10.90
C LEU A 161 6.59 -6.17 11.43
N THR A 162 6.90 -5.29 12.38
CA THR A 162 5.93 -4.44 13.06
C THR A 162 5.98 -3.00 12.53
N VAL A 163 4.84 -2.32 12.56
CA VAL A 163 4.77 -0.87 12.41
C VAL A 163 5.23 -0.23 13.73
N ARG A 164 6.09 0.79 13.64
CA ARG A 164 6.56 1.55 14.81
C ARG A 164 6.10 3.00 14.68
N GLY A 165 5.59 3.57 15.77
CA GLY A 165 5.06 4.94 15.81
C GLY A 165 3.59 4.96 16.20
N ASP A 166 3.03 6.15 16.31
CA ASP A 166 1.63 6.38 16.65
C ASP A 166 0.77 6.40 15.38
N TYR A 167 0.27 5.22 15.01
CA TYR A 167 -0.61 5.02 13.86
C TYR A 167 -1.80 4.15 14.29
N ASP A 168 -2.98 4.38 13.69
CA ASP A 168 -4.09 3.43 13.76
C ASP A 168 -3.76 2.21 12.87
N VAL A 169 -3.23 1.16 13.49
CA VAL A 169 -2.79 -0.07 12.82
C VAL A 169 -3.77 -1.21 13.09
N THR A 170 -4.14 -1.92 12.03
CA THR A 170 -4.75 -3.25 12.13
C THR A 170 -3.80 -4.29 11.56
N GLU A 171 -3.42 -5.26 12.40
CA GLU A 171 -2.61 -6.41 11.99
C GLU A 171 -3.47 -7.43 11.24
N LEU A 172 -3.02 -7.86 10.06
CA LEU A 172 -3.68 -8.86 9.23
C LEU A 172 -2.70 -10.00 8.96
N ASP A 173 -2.86 -11.10 9.70
CA ASP A 173 -2.07 -12.30 9.50
C ASP A 173 -2.58 -13.10 8.28
N ASN A 174 -1.70 -13.26 7.29
CA ASN A 174 -1.89 -14.03 6.07
C ASN A 174 -1.01 -15.30 6.05
N SER A 175 -0.85 -15.95 7.21
CA SER A 175 -0.19 -17.25 7.35
C SER A 175 -1.12 -18.45 7.15
N GLY A 176 -2.44 -18.22 7.28
CA GLY A 176 -3.49 -19.22 7.09
C GLY A 176 -3.92 -19.33 5.62
N SER A 177 -5.21 -19.62 5.41
CA SER A 177 -5.78 -19.65 4.07
C SER A 177 -5.90 -18.24 3.49
N LEU A 178 -5.90 -18.15 2.16
CA LEU A 178 -6.04 -16.87 1.48
C LEU A 178 -7.45 -16.30 1.68
N GLU A 179 -8.45 -17.18 1.75
CA GLU A 179 -9.86 -16.86 1.98
C GLU A 179 -10.08 -16.21 3.35
N GLU A 180 -9.45 -16.72 4.41
CA GLU A 180 -9.53 -16.12 5.75
C GLU A 180 -8.92 -14.72 5.78
N ALA A 181 -7.76 -14.54 5.16
CA ALA A 181 -7.09 -13.25 5.07
C ALA A 181 -7.89 -12.24 4.22
N GLU A 182 -8.52 -12.69 3.14
CA GLU A 182 -9.42 -11.90 2.31
C GLU A 182 -10.64 -11.43 3.11
N GLN A 183 -11.31 -12.35 3.82
CA GLN A 183 -12.48 -12.02 4.65
C GLN A 183 -12.14 -10.98 5.72
N LYS A 184 -10.97 -11.09 6.37
CA LYS A 184 -10.48 -10.08 7.31
C LYS A 184 -10.28 -8.72 6.64
N MET A 185 -9.64 -8.69 5.46
CA MET A 185 -9.45 -7.43 4.72
C MET A 185 -10.80 -6.78 4.36
N ILE A 186 -11.77 -7.56 3.89
CA ILE A 186 -13.12 -7.08 3.57
C ILE A 186 -13.81 -6.52 4.81
N ALA A 187 -13.78 -7.24 5.94
CA ALA A 187 -14.40 -6.81 7.19
C ALA A 187 -13.83 -5.48 7.70
N ILE A 188 -12.50 -5.31 7.61
CA ILE A 188 -11.85 -4.04 7.95
C ILE A 188 -12.38 -2.92 7.05
N LEU A 189 -12.41 -3.13 5.74
CA LEU A 189 -12.85 -2.11 4.77
C LEU A 189 -14.34 -1.77 4.92
N ASP A 190 -15.22 -2.75 5.15
CA ASP A 190 -16.64 -2.50 5.44
C ASP A 190 -16.83 -1.70 6.74
N GLY A 191 -16.02 -1.99 7.77
CA GLY A 191 -16.01 -1.20 9.01
C GLY A 191 -15.63 0.26 8.79
N LEU A 192 -14.62 0.53 7.95
CA LEU A 192 -14.23 1.89 7.58
C LEU A 192 -15.31 2.60 6.75
N LEU A 193 -15.95 1.89 5.82
CA LEU A 193 -17.05 2.43 5.03
C LEU A 193 -18.22 2.89 5.89
N ALA A 194 -18.48 2.22 7.02
CA ALA A 194 -19.51 2.65 7.96
C ALA A 194 -19.16 3.96 8.70
N GLN A 195 -17.89 4.35 8.76
CA GLN A 195 -17.41 5.56 9.46
C GLN A 195 -17.37 6.81 8.59
N VAL A 196 -17.55 6.66 7.28
CA VAL A 196 -17.53 7.77 6.31
C VAL A 196 -18.90 8.03 5.68
N ARG A 197 -19.94 7.36 6.21
CA ARG A 197 -21.35 7.60 5.84
C ARG A 197 -21.86 8.92 6.38
#